data_AF-A0A4Y8LSL5-F1
#
_entry.id   AF-A0A4Y8LSL5-F1
#
_cell.length_a   1.000
_cell.length_b   1.000
_cell.length_c   1.000
_cell.angle_alpha   90.00
_cell.angle_beta   90.00
_cell.angle_gamma   90.00
#
_symmetry.space_group_name_H-M   'P 1'
#
loop_
_entity.id
_entity.type
_entity.pdbx_description
1 polymer ?
#
loop_
_entity_poly.entity_id
_entity_poly.type
_entity_poly.pdbx_seq_one_letter_code
_entity_poly.pdbx_strand_id
1 'polypeptide(L)'
;TYSLNQWDKLSEFLSDGRLEIDNNRSERAIKPFVIGRKNWLFANTPRGARASSTIYSVIETAKENGLNPLQYLTYLFEQLPQLSNPQDPEALDRLLPWSPLLPLTCRVFKS
;
A
#
# COMPACT_ATOMS: atom_id res chain seq x y z
N THR A 1 -20.39 -24.33 -8.77
CA THR A 1 -20.33 -24.34 -7.28
C THR A 1 -19.53 -23.18 -6.72
N TYR A 2 -18.32 -22.88 -7.21
CA TYR A 2 -17.51 -21.77 -6.69
C TYR A 2 -18.19 -20.38 -6.81
N SER A 3 -18.70 -20.02 -7.99
CA SER A 3 -19.30 -18.69 -8.22
C SER A 3 -20.58 -18.45 -7.43
N LEU A 4 -21.42 -19.48 -7.26
CA LEU A 4 -22.65 -19.39 -6.45
C LEU A 4 -22.32 -19.12 -4.98
N ASN A 5 -21.24 -19.70 -4.45
CA ASN A 5 -20.80 -19.48 -3.07
C ASN A 5 -20.17 -18.10 -2.82
N GLN A 6 -19.85 -17.34 -3.87
CA GLN A 6 -19.33 -15.98 -3.76
C GLN A 6 -20.34 -14.92 -4.23
N TRP A 7 -21.56 -15.32 -4.58
CA TRP A 7 -22.56 -14.45 -5.20
C TRP A 7 -22.86 -13.19 -4.38
N ASP A 8 -22.97 -13.33 -3.06
CA ASP A 8 -23.21 -12.20 -2.16
C ASP A 8 -22.09 -11.16 -2.28
N LYS A 9 -20.82 -11.60 -2.30
CA LYS A 9 -19.66 -10.70 -2.48
C LYS A 9 -19.60 -10.09 -3.88
N LEU A 10 -19.96 -10.86 -4.89
CA LEU A 10 -19.97 -10.42 -6.29
C LEU A 10 -21.08 -9.42 -6.58
N SER A 11 -22.13 -9.36 -5.75
CA SER A 11 -23.27 -8.47 -5.94
C SER A 11 -23.27 -7.25 -4.99
N GLU A 12 -22.34 -7.19 -4.03
CA GLU A 12 -22.24 -6.09 -3.06
C GLU A 12 -22.11 -4.70 -3.71
N PHE A 13 -21.49 -4.61 -4.89
CA PHE A 13 -21.38 -3.35 -5.64
C PHE A 13 -22.74 -2.77 -6.05
N LEU A 14 -23.81 -3.58 -6.09
CA LEU A 14 -25.18 -3.11 -6.32
C LEU A 14 -25.74 -2.36 -5.11
N SER A 15 -25.22 -2.64 -3.92
CA SER A 15 -25.64 -2.04 -2.65
C SER A 15 -24.73 -0.87 -2.24
N ASP A 16 -23.44 -0.91 -2.59
CA ASP A 16 -22.45 0.13 -2.28
C ASP A 16 -21.77 0.67 -3.55
N GLY A 17 -22.18 1.86 -3.98
CA GLY A 17 -21.63 2.53 -5.16
C GLY A 17 -20.16 2.99 -5.04
N ARG A 18 -19.53 2.82 -3.87
CA ARG A 18 -18.09 3.05 -3.70
C ARG A 18 -17.25 1.86 -4.20
N LEU A 19 -17.88 0.71 -4.39
CA LEU A 19 -17.22 -0.50 -4.88
C LEU A 19 -17.25 -0.53 -6.41
N GLU A 20 -16.13 -0.90 -7.02
CA GLU A 20 -16.06 -1.16 -8.46
C GLU A 20 -16.69 -2.53 -8.76
N ILE A 21 -17.36 -2.66 -9.91
CA ILE A 21 -17.93 -3.95 -10.39
C ILE A 21 -16.85 -4.98 -10.70
N ASP A 22 -15.63 -4.53 -10.99
CA ASP A 22 -14.48 -5.35 -11.29
C ASP A 22 -13.34 -5.09 -10.31
N ASN A 23 -12.35 -5.98 -10.30
CA ASN A 23 -11.17 -5.89 -9.45
C ASN A 23 -9.93 -5.37 -10.22
N ASN A 24 -10.11 -4.74 -11.39
CA ASN A 24 -9.00 -4.39 -12.28
C ASN A 24 -7.97 -3.51 -11.58
N ARG A 25 -8.42 -2.58 -10.72
CA ARG A 25 -7.52 -1.72 -9.94
C ARG A 25 -6.61 -2.55 -9.03
N SER A 26 -7.18 -3.50 -8.28
CA SER A 26 -6.43 -4.40 -7.41
C SER A 26 -5.48 -5.31 -8.20
N GLU A 27 -5.92 -5.85 -9.34
CA GLU A 27 -5.08 -6.68 -10.21
C GLU A 27 -3.89 -5.89 -10.81
N ARG A 28 -4.13 -4.64 -11.20
CA ARG A 28 -3.06 -3.74 -11.67
C ARG A 28 -2.08 -3.40 -10.56
N ALA A 29 -2.56 -3.19 -9.33
CA ALA A 29 -1.70 -2.89 -8.18
C ALA A 29 -0.79 -4.06 -7.79
N ILE A 30 -1.26 -5.32 -7.89
CA ILE A 30 -0.45 -6.51 -7.54
C ILE A 30 0.51 -6.94 -8.68
N LYS A 31 0.24 -6.54 -9.93
CA LYS A 31 1.02 -6.96 -11.11
C LYS A 31 2.53 -6.72 -10.99
N PRO A 32 3.04 -5.56 -10.53
CA PRO A 32 4.47 -5.33 -10.35
C PRO A 32 5.12 -6.34 -9.38
N PHE A 33 4.43 -6.67 -8.28
CA PHE A 33 4.89 -7.67 -7.33
C PHE A 33 4.98 -9.07 -7.95
N VAL A 34 3.96 -9.48 -8.72
CA VAL A 34 3.94 -10.78 -9.42
C VAL A 34 5.11 -10.89 -10.41
N ILE A 35 5.37 -9.82 -11.17
CA ILE A 35 6.51 -9.75 -12.10
C ILE A 35 7.84 -9.83 -11.34
N GLY A 36 7.98 -9.06 -10.25
CA GLY A 36 9.18 -9.09 -9.40
C GLY A 36 9.44 -10.48 -8.81
N ARG A 37 8.41 -11.15 -8.28
CA ARG A 37 8.50 -12.50 -7.72
C ARG A 37 9.03 -13.51 -8.73
N LYS A 38 8.64 -13.39 -10.02
CA LYS A 38 9.17 -14.26 -11.09
C LYS A 38 10.68 -14.07 -11.29
N ASN A 39 11.20 -12.88 -11.04
CA ASN A 39 12.62 -12.53 -11.23
C ASN A 39 13.47 -12.76 -9.96
N TRP A 40 12.86 -12.85 -8.77
CA TRP A 40 13.55 -13.12 -7.52
C TRP A 40 13.69 -14.63 -7.27
N LEU A 41 14.52 -15.30 -8.06
CA LEU A 41 14.65 -16.77 -8.13
C LEU A 41 14.96 -17.48 -6.78
N PHE A 42 15.40 -16.75 -5.75
CA PHE A 42 15.72 -17.28 -4.42
C PHE A 42 14.83 -16.72 -3.28
N ALA A 43 13.81 -15.90 -3.60
CA ALA A 43 12.89 -15.34 -2.61
C ALA A 43 11.67 -16.26 -2.40
N ASN A 44 11.89 -17.45 -1.83
CA ASN A 44 10.87 -18.51 -1.72
C ASN A 44 10.37 -18.80 -0.29
N THR A 45 10.75 -18.00 0.71
CA THR A 45 10.36 -18.26 2.10
C THR A 45 9.05 -17.57 2.47
N PRO A 46 8.18 -18.18 3.30
CA PRO A 46 6.97 -17.52 3.82
C PRO A 46 7.26 -16.24 4.60
N ARG A 47 8.42 -16.16 5.25
CA ARG A 47 8.88 -14.95 5.95
C ARG A 47 9.22 -13.84 4.98
N GLY A 48 9.93 -14.15 3.89
CA GLY A 48 10.21 -13.19 2.82
C GLY A 48 8.94 -12.70 2.13
N ALA A 49 8.00 -13.61 1.85
CA ALA A 49 6.70 -13.24 1.28
C ALA A 49 5.94 -12.24 2.16
N ARG A 50 5.88 -12.47 3.48
CA ARG A 50 5.25 -11.54 4.44
C ARG A 50 5.96 -10.18 4.49
N ALA A 51 7.29 -10.17 4.55
CA ALA A 51 8.05 -8.92 4.56
C ALA A 51 7.81 -8.09 3.29
N SER A 52 7.85 -8.74 2.12
CA SER A 52 7.58 -8.07 0.85
C SER A 52 6.14 -7.57 0.76
N SER A 53 5.15 -8.35 1.20
CA SER A 53 3.76 -7.88 1.20
C SER A 53 3.57 -6.63 2.07
N THR A 54 4.21 -6.57 3.25
CA THR A 54 4.13 -5.38 4.11
C THR A 54 4.71 -4.14 3.42
N ILE A 55 5.89 -4.26 2.80
CA ILE A 55 6.55 -3.13 2.12
C ILE A 55 5.72 -2.67 0.92
N TYR A 56 5.22 -3.60 0.10
CA TYR A 56 4.38 -3.24 -1.05
C TYR A 56 3.07 -2.57 -0.62
N SER A 57 2.45 -3.03 0.47
CA SER A 57 1.26 -2.36 1.01
C SER A 57 1.54 -0.91 1.40
N VAL A 58 2.69 -0.62 2.03
CA VAL A 58 3.08 0.77 2.36
C VAL A 58 3.31 1.60 1.09
N ILE A 59 4.01 1.05 0.09
CA ILE A 59 4.29 1.72 -1.18
C ILE A 59 2.99 2.04 -1.94
N GLU A 60 2.09 1.07 -2.09
CA GLU A 60 0.83 1.29 -2.79
C GLU A 60 -0.05 2.29 -2.02
N THR A 61 -0.10 2.21 -0.69
CA THR A 61 -0.81 3.22 0.12
C THR A 61 -0.24 4.63 -0.09
N ALA A 62 1.09 4.77 -0.16
CA ALA A 62 1.73 6.06 -0.44
C ALA A 62 1.35 6.60 -1.82
N LYS A 63 1.35 5.76 -2.86
CA LYS A 63 0.94 6.14 -4.22
C LYS A 63 -0.52 6.59 -4.27
N GLU A 64 -1.40 5.88 -3.59
CA GLU A 64 -2.83 6.22 -3.51
C GLU A 64 -3.09 7.53 -2.76
N ASN A 65 -2.19 7.95 -1.87
CA ASN A 65 -2.22 9.26 -1.22
C ASN A 65 -1.46 10.36 -2.01
N GLY A 66 -1.09 10.10 -3.26
CA GLY A 66 -0.41 11.07 -4.12
C GLY A 66 1.03 11.35 -3.74
N LEU A 67 1.70 10.41 -3.07
CA LEU A 67 3.09 10.54 -2.66
C LEU A 67 4.05 9.89 -3.64
N ASN A 68 5.28 10.41 -3.71
CA ASN A 68 6.41 9.77 -4.35
C ASN A 68 6.96 8.70 -3.38
N PRO A 69 6.89 7.39 -3.71
CA PRO A 69 7.25 6.34 -2.75
C PRO A 69 8.69 6.39 -2.28
N LEU A 70 9.62 6.77 -3.16
CA LEU A 70 11.03 6.86 -2.79
C LEU A 70 11.25 7.96 -1.77
N GLN A 71 10.75 9.17 -2.04
CA GLN A 71 10.89 10.32 -1.14
C GLN A 71 10.20 10.05 0.21
N TYR A 72 9.01 9.45 0.17
CA TYR A 72 8.27 9.10 1.37
C TYR A 72 9.00 8.05 2.23
N LEU A 73 9.53 6.98 1.63
CA LEU A 73 10.30 5.98 2.38
C LEU A 73 11.60 6.55 2.95
N THR A 74 12.31 7.38 2.19
CA THR A 74 13.50 8.09 2.70
C THR A 74 13.15 8.94 3.92
N TYR A 75 12.09 9.75 3.82
CA TYR A 75 11.60 10.57 4.92
C TYR A 75 11.24 9.71 6.14
N LEU A 76 10.49 8.62 5.95
CA LEU A 76 10.15 7.69 7.03
C LEU A 76 11.40 7.13 7.72
N PHE A 77 12.39 6.66 6.96
CA PHE A 77 13.62 6.11 7.53
C PHE A 77 14.49 7.15 8.24
N GLU A 78 14.40 8.42 7.86
CA GLU A 78 15.06 9.52 8.56
C GLU A 78 14.33 9.93 9.85
N GLN A 79 13.00 9.94 9.85
CA GLN A 79 12.20 10.44 10.98
C GLN A 79 11.88 9.38 12.03
N LEU A 80 11.61 8.13 11.64
CA LEU A 80 11.24 7.07 12.58
C LEU A 80 12.27 6.85 13.71
N PRO A 81 13.60 6.86 13.45
CA PRO A 81 14.60 6.72 14.50
C PRO A 81 14.68 7.92 15.45
N GLN A 82 14.13 9.08 15.05
CA GLN A 82 14.14 10.30 15.87
C GLN A 82 12.96 10.35 16.85
N LEU A 83 11.99 9.45 16.71
CA LEU A 83 10.87 9.36 17.63
C LEU A 83 11.33 8.88 19.01
N SER A 84 10.97 9.63 20.06
CA SER A 84 11.27 9.22 21.44
C SER A 84 10.56 7.91 21.82
N ASN A 85 9.36 7.70 21.28
CA ASN A 85 8.63 6.45 21.40
C ASN A 85 7.99 6.07 20.05
N PRO A 86 8.49 5.02 19.37
CA PRO A 86 7.93 4.55 18.10
C PRO A 86 6.51 3.97 18.21
N GLN A 87 6.00 3.73 19.42
CA GLN A 87 4.65 3.22 19.67
C GLN A 87 3.65 4.32 19.99
N ASP A 88 4.09 5.58 20.03
CA ASP A 88 3.21 6.73 20.23
C ASP A 88 2.31 6.92 18.99
N PRO A 89 0.98 6.72 19.11
CA PRO A 89 0.06 6.84 17.98
C PRO A 89 0.04 8.24 17.39
N GLU A 90 0.18 9.29 18.21
CA GLU A 90 0.12 10.67 17.72
C GLU A 90 1.36 11.01 16.90
N ALA A 91 2.54 10.59 17.36
CA ALA A 91 3.78 10.76 16.61
C ALA A 91 3.77 9.98 15.28
N LEU A 92 3.22 8.76 15.28
CA LEU A 92 3.09 7.95 14.07
C LEU A 92 2.09 8.55 13.08
N ASP A 93 0.95 9.07 13.54
CA ASP A 93 -0.09 9.62 12.66
C ASP A 93 0.45 10.75 11.77
N ARG A 94 1.37 11.55 12.29
CA ARG A 94 2.06 12.62 11.54
C ARG A 94 2.93 12.11 10.40
N LEU A 95 3.38 10.85 10.47
CA LEU A 95 4.20 10.20 9.46
C LEU A 95 3.39 9.36 8.47
N LEU A 96 2.09 9.12 8.72
CA LEU A 96 1.26 8.28 7.86
C LEU A 96 1.01 8.92 6.49
N PRO A 97 0.70 8.12 5.44
CA PRO A 97 0.62 8.62 4.07
C PRO A 97 -0.42 9.73 3.84
N TRP A 98 -1.48 9.77 4.64
CA TRP A 98 -2.55 10.77 4.58
C TRP A 98 -2.25 12.02 5.41
N SER A 99 -1.14 12.05 6.16
CA SER A 99 -0.80 13.17 7.03
C SER A 99 -0.63 14.46 6.21
N PRO A 100 -1.27 15.57 6.64
CA PRO A 100 -1.07 16.86 6.01
C PRO A 100 0.32 17.44 6.32
N LEU A 101 0.99 16.94 7.36
CA LEU A 101 2.29 17.43 7.85
C LEU A 101 3.48 16.89 7.06
N LEU A 102 3.26 15.96 6.14
CA LEU A 102 4.32 15.42 5.29
C LEU A 102 4.96 16.53 4.43
N PRO A 103 6.29 16.51 4.25
CA PRO A 103 6.99 17.48 3.41
C PRO A 103 6.44 17.52 1.97
N LEU A 104 6.42 18.71 1.37
CA LEU A 104 6.01 18.88 -0.03
C LEU A 104 6.89 18.10 -1.01
N THR A 105 8.14 17.82 -0.65
CA THR A 105 9.07 16.98 -1.43
C THR A 105 8.57 15.54 -1.59
N CYS A 106 7.74 15.06 -0.67
CA CYS A 106 7.13 13.74 -0.75
C CYS A 106 5.90 13.70 -1.67
N ARG A 107 5.32 14.84 -2.05
CA ARG A 107 4.08 14.89 -2.84
C ARG A 107 4.37 14.92 -4.35
N VAL A 108 3.53 14.22 -5.11
CA VAL A 108 3.56 14.27 -6.57
C VAL A 108 2.60 15.36 -7.04
N PHE A 109 3.15 16.46 -7.56
CA PHE A 109 2.35 17.49 -8.23
C PHE A 109 2.13 17.06 -9.69
N LYS A 110 0.87 16.84 -10.06
CA LYS A 110 0.52 16.67 -11.47
C LYS A 110 0.66 18.04 -12.14
N SER A 111 1.60 18.15 -13.07
CA SER A 111 1.72 19.25 -14.03
C SER A 111 0.52 19.27 -14.98
#